data_AF-A0A2D6HFF2-F1
#
_entry.id   AF-A0A2D6HFF2-F1
#
_cell.length_a   1.000
_cell.length_b   1.000
_cell.length_c   1.000
_cell.angle_alpha   90.00
_cell.angle_beta   90.00
_cell.angle_gamma   90.00
#
_symmetry.space_group_name_H-M   'P 1'
#
loop_
_entity.id
_entity.type
_entity.pdbx_description
1 polymer ?
#
loop_
_entity_poly.entity_id
_entity_poly.type
_entity_poly.pdbx_seq_one_letter_code
_entity_poly.pdbx_strand_id
1 'polypeptide(L)'
;MTVVELIVAFSILTVVMLSIFSVVQHDTQLAQSTLGISVAEMKAQQMLRRLESELADARGANPIASITQAVSIGTTTNIEVDSTLGFPDGGVLLVERGTADEERVLYTTLEASQVRFVGLVRGQQCTTAASHPIGTQLIWAGLAETLEEQETPPPGSWDGVALGALGPSYFRGDGTGFSYRVPVDPSDSTPPDYLDGDDLQWGAEIDGLGTLDGWMALSFVPRETLFESATGDDLNGDRDTDDVFDVGQLRRSCWDTTDPTVQPSTLGMGPANVLQERCNWGGDLDGDGFDDPIFLWDEDSRRLHVRLFIVGRSVANIPIVRRVESLIFLRNEPQG
;
A
#
# COMPACT_ATOMS: atom_id res chain seq x y z
N MET A 1 55.62 34.49 33.28
CA MET A 1 54.56 33.49 33.11
C MET A 1 54.87 32.33 34.02
N THR A 2 54.02 32.08 35.02
CA THR A 2 54.21 31.02 36.00
C THR A 2 53.69 29.69 35.47
N VAL A 3 54.20 28.57 35.99
CA VAL A 3 53.72 27.22 35.61
C VAL A 3 52.21 27.08 35.82
N VAL A 4 51.67 27.77 36.84
CA VAL A 4 50.23 27.78 37.15
C VAL A 4 49.41 28.45 36.04
N GLU A 5 49.86 29.60 35.51
CA GLU A 5 49.19 30.28 34.40
C GLU A 5 49.15 29.42 33.13
N LEU A 6 50.22 28.66 32.86
CA LEU A 6 50.28 27.76 31.71
C LEU A 6 49.30 26.58 31.83
N ILE A 7 49.17 26.00 33.04
CA ILE A 7 48.22 24.91 33.31
C ILE A 7 46.78 25.38 33.16
N VAL A 8 46.45 26.57 33.70
CA VAL A 8 45.10 27.15 33.59
C VAL A 8 44.77 27.49 32.13
N ALA A 9 45.71 28.03 31.37
CA ALA A 9 45.49 28.31 29.95
C ALA A 9 45.25 27.02 29.14
N PHE A 10 45.99 25.95 29.44
CA PHE A 10 45.83 24.66 28.74
C PHE A 10 44.50 23.98 29.07
N SER A 11 44.05 24.02 30.32
CA SER A 11 42.76 23.43 30.71
C SER A 11 41.59 24.18 30.07
N ILE A 12 41.62 25.51 30.04
CA ILE A 12 40.61 26.32 29.34
C ILE A 12 40.60 25.98 27.84
N LEU A 13 41.77 25.92 27.19
CA LEU A 13 41.86 25.57 25.77
C LEU A 13 41.29 24.17 25.49
N THR A 14 41.55 23.20 26.36
CA THR A 14 41.05 21.83 26.19
C THR A 14 39.53 21.77 26.33
N VAL A 15 38.95 22.46 27.31
CA VAL A 15 37.49 22.55 27.49
C VAL A 15 36.83 23.24 26.30
N VAL A 16 37.42 24.33 25.80
CA VAL A 16 36.92 25.03 24.61
C VAL A 16 37.00 24.14 23.37
N MET A 17 38.12 23.45 23.15
CA MET A 17 38.29 22.50 22.04
C MET A 17 37.29 21.35 22.10
N LEU A 18 37.07 20.74 23.26
CA LEU A 18 36.08 19.68 23.45
C LEU A 18 34.65 20.17 23.21
N SER A 19 34.34 21.39 23.66
CA SER A 19 33.02 22.01 23.43
C SER A 19 32.78 22.28 21.94
N ILE A 20 33.78 22.84 21.24
CA ILE A 20 33.71 23.06 19.79
C ILE A 20 33.56 21.72 19.06
N PHE A 21 34.33 20.70 19.44
CA PHE A 21 34.24 19.38 18.83
C PHE A 21 32.86 18.75 19.04
N SER A 22 32.30 18.84 20.25
CA SER A 22 30.95 18.36 20.55
C SER A 22 29.88 19.07 19.72
N VAL A 23 29.98 20.40 19.55
CA VAL A 23 29.04 21.18 18.73
C VAL A 23 29.15 20.80 17.27
N VAL A 24 30.38 20.70 16.73
CA VAL A 24 30.60 20.31 15.33
C VAL A 24 30.10 18.89 15.07
N GLN A 25 30.30 17.95 15.99
CA GLN A 25 29.76 16.59 15.87
C GLN A 25 28.23 16.61 15.88
N HIS A 26 27.61 17.38 16.77
CA HIS A 26 26.15 17.52 16.83
C HIS A 26 25.58 18.14 15.55
N ASP A 27 26.16 19.23 15.06
CA ASP A 27 25.75 19.89 13.81
C ASP A 27 25.91 18.97 12.60
N THR A 28 26.98 18.17 12.57
CA THR A 28 27.20 17.19 11.50
C THR A 28 26.13 16.10 11.53
N GLN A 29 25.77 15.59 12.71
CA GLN A 29 24.70 14.60 12.88
C GLN A 29 23.34 15.17 12.44
N LEU A 30 23.01 16.40 12.85
CA LEU A 30 21.77 17.07 12.45
C LEU A 30 21.70 17.29 10.94
N ALA A 31 22.78 17.78 10.32
CA ALA A 31 22.85 17.98 8.88
C ALA A 31 22.67 16.67 8.10
N GLN A 32 23.29 15.59 8.57
CA GLN A 32 23.17 14.26 7.96
C GLN A 32 21.76 13.67 8.09
N SER A 33 21.14 13.81 9.26
CA SER A 33 19.74 13.40 9.49
C SER A 33 18.80 14.16 8.54
N THR A 34 18.99 15.49 8.43
CA THR A 34 18.21 16.36 7.55
C THR A 34 18.33 15.93 6.08
N LEU A 35 19.54 15.56 5.62
CA LEU A 35 19.76 15.05 4.26
C LEU A 35 19.03 13.72 4.01
N GLY A 36 19.09 12.77 4.95
CA GLY A 36 18.38 11.50 4.84
C GLY A 36 16.87 11.67 4.72
N ILE A 37 16.31 12.58 5.54
CA ILE A 37 14.89 12.97 5.50
C ILE A 37 14.53 13.56 4.14
N SER A 38 15.31 14.54 3.66
CA SER A 38 15.03 15.22 2.40
C SER A 38 15.07 14.26 1.21
N VAL A 39 15.98 13.27 1.22
CA VAL A 39 16.03 12.24 0.18
C VAL A 39 14.81 11.32 0.23
N ALA A 40 14.39 10.87 1.41
CA ALA A 40 13.21 10.03 1.56
C ALA A 40 11.93 10.75 1.07
N GLU A 41 11.76 12.01 1.48
CA GLU A 41 10.64 12.85 1.07
C GLU A 41 10.63 13.12 -0.44
N MET A 42 11.78 13.46 -1.03
CA MET A 42 11.90 13.67 -2.47
C MET A 42 11.50 12.40 -3.27
N LYS A 43 11.91 11.23 -2.79
CA LYS A 43 11.53 9.93 -3.39
C LYS A 43 10.02 9.69 -3.26
N ALA A 44 9.43 10.01 -2.11
CA ALA A 44 8.00 9.90 -1.87
C ALA A 44 7.20 10.83 -2.81
N GLN A 45 7.60 12.09 -2.91
CA GLN A 45 6.98 13.07 -3.81
C GLN A 45 7.13 12.69 -5.29
N GLN A 46 8.24 12.07 -5.69
CA GLN A 46 8.39 11.53 -7.05
C GLN A 46 7.41 10.38 -7.30
N MET A 47 7.23 9.49 -6.33
CA MET A 47 6.27 8.38 -6.42
C MET A 47 4.83 8.90 -6.47
N LEU A 48 4.45 9.84 -5.60
CA LEU A 48 3.12 10.45 -5.58
C LEU A 48 2.78 11.16 -6.90
N ARG A 49 3.73 11.90 -7.49
CA ARG A 49 3.52 12.52 -8.82
C ARG A 49 3.30 11.49 -9.93
N ARG A 50 3.98 10.34 -9.87
CA ARG A 50 3.76 9.25 -10.82
C ARG A 50 2.40 8.61 -10.62
N LEU A 51 1.99 8.38 -9.38
CA LEU A 51 0.65 7.88 -9.04
C LEU A 51 -0.44 8.84 -9.52
N GLU A 52 -0.28 10.14 -9.28
CA GLU A 52 -1.21 11.17 -9.75
C GLU A 52 -1.33 11.18 -11.28
N SER A 53 -0.20 11.08 -12.00
CA SER A 53 -0.21 11.01 -13.46
C SER A 53 -0.86 9.73 -13.99
N GLU A 54 -0.65 8.60 -13.32
CA GLU A 54 -1.23 7.30 -13.69
C GLU A 54 -2.74 7.28 -13.47
N LEU A 55 -3.18 7.82 -12.34
CA LEU A 55 -4.55 7.74 -11.88
C LEU A 55 -5.43 8.90 -12.36
N ALA A 56 -4.85 9.92 -13.00
CA ALA A 56 -5.58 11.10 -13.45
C ALA A 56 -6.80 10.74 -14.33
N ASP A 57 -6.62 9.78 -15.22
CA ASP A 57 -7.67 9.30 -16.13
C ASP A 57 -8.13 7.88 -15.77
N ALA A 58 -7.80 7.40 -14.56
CA ALA A 58 -8.22 6.09 -14.11
C ALA A 58 -9.71 6.06 -13.72
N ARG A 59 -10.30 4.88 -13.95
CA ARG A 59 -11.60 4.46 -13.47
C ARG A 59 -11.39 3.40 -12.39
N GLY A 60 -11.58 3.80 -11.13
CA GLY A 60 -11.42 2.93 -9.97
C GLY A 60 -12.43 1.79 -9.93
N ALA A 61 -12.05 0.67 -9.33
CA ALA A 61 -12.90 -0.51 -9.19
C ALA A 61 -12.69 -1.19 -7.83
N ASN A 62 -13.78 -1.67 -7.25
CA ASN A 62 -13.78 -2.54 -6.08
C ASN A 62 -14.19 -3.97 -6.47
N PRO A 63 -13.22 -4.88 -6.71
CA PRO A 63 -13.55 -6.24 -7.06
C PRO A 63 -14.04 -7.02 -5.83
N ILE A 64 -15.28 -7.54 -5.93
CA ILE A 64 -15.94 -8.36 -4.92
C ILE A 64 -16.38 -9.66 -5.58
N ALA A 65 -16.22 -10.77 -4.88
CA ALA A 65 -16.66 -12.08 -5.32
C ALA A 65 -17.37 -12.84 -4.20
N SER A 66 -18.10 -13.89 -4.56
CA SER A 66 -18.73 -14.82 -3.61
C SER A 66 -18.25 -16.24 -3.87
N ILE A 67 -17.91 -16.95 -2.79
CA ILE A 67 -17.49 -18.35 -2.85
C ILE A 67 -18.65 -19.22 -3.38
N THR A 68 -18.44 -19.93 -4.48
CA THR A 68 -19.45 -20.82 -5.09
C THR A 68 -19.33 -22.25 -4.62
N GLN A 69 -18.18 -22.64 -4.09
CA GLN A 69 -17.92 -23.95 -3.47
C GLN A 69 -17.31 -23.80 -2.08
N ALA A 70 -17.91 -24.45 -1.08
CA ALA A 70 -17.43 -24.39 0.30
C ALA A 70 -15.95 -24.80 0.39
N VAL A 71 -15.19 -24.01 1.14
CA VAL A 71 -13.76 -24.19 1.33
C VAL A 71 -13.52 -24.84 2.68
N SER A 72 -12.88 -26.00 2.69
CA SER A 72 -12.55 -26.71 3.93
C SER A 72 -11.19 -26.28 4.49
N ILE A 73 -10.95 -26.50 5.79
CA ILE A 73 -9.69 -26.21 6.51
C ILE A 73 -8.48 -26.98 5.92
N GLY A 74 -8.72 -28.01 5.11
CA GLY A 74 -7.66 -28.76 4.42
C GLY A 74 -6.90 -27.93 3.37
N THR A 75 -5.81 -28.49 2.84
CA THR A 75 -5.06 -27.88 1.73
C THR A 75 -5.92 -27.80 0.49
N THR A 76 -6.52 -26.64 0.31
CA THR A 76 -7.26 -26.27 -0.88
C THR A 76 -6.31 -25.51 -1.80
N THR A 77 -6.13 -25.98 -3.04
CA THR A 77 -5.23 -25.35 -4.02
C THR A 77 -5.89 -24.23 -4.82
N ASN A 78 -7.22 -24.12 -4.76
CA ASN A 78 -8.01 -23.14 -5.48
C ASN A 78 -9.33 -22.77 -4.76
N ILE A 79 -9.84 -21.56 -4.99
CA ILE A 79 -11.16 -21.14 -4.49
C ILE A 79 -12.02 -20.85 -5.72
N GLU A 80 -13.18 -21.50 -5.80
CA GLU A 80 -14.19 -21.22 -6.83
C GLU A 80 -15.09 -20.08 -6.39
N VAL A 81 -15.29 -19.14 -7.30
CA VAL A 81 -16.10 -17.94 -7.10
C VAL A 81 -17.03 -17.70 -8.29
N ASP A 82 -17.91 -16.72 -8.16
CA ASP A 82 -18.78 -16.23 -9.22
C ASP A 82 -18.02 -15.38 -10.27
N SER A 83 -17.05 -14.57 -9.84
CA SER A 83 -16.17 -13.81 -10.73
C SER A 83 -14.83 -13.46 -10.09
N THR A 84 -13.76 -13.43 -10.89
CA THR A 84 -12.45 -12.87 -10.51
C THR A 84 -12.14 -11.58 -11.26
N LEU A 85 -13.13 -10.98 -11.93
CA LEU A 85 -12.92 -9.77 -12.72
C LEU A 85 -12.52 -8.60 -11.81
N GLY A 86 -11.49 -7.86 -12.23
CA GLY A 86 -10.96 -6.72 -11.46
C GLY A 86 -10.02 -7.06 -10.30
N PHE A 87 -9.95 -8.32 -9.87
CA PHE A 87 -8.91 -8.77 -8.95
C PHE A 87 -7.55 -8.76 -9.65
N PRO A 88 -6.45 -8.38 -8.98
CA PRO A 88 -5.11 -8.48 -9.56
C PRO A 88 -4.75 -9.92 -9.90
N ASP A 89 -3.79 -10.09 -10.81
CA ASP A 89 -3.25 -11.39 -11.24
C ASP A 89 -2.62 -12.20 -10.09
N GLY A 90 -2.19 -11.54 -9.02
CA GLY A 90 -1.81 -12.13 -7.75
C GLY A 90 -2.04 -11.16 -6.61
N GLY A 91 -2.34 -11.67 -5.41
CA GLY A 91 -2.67 -10.81 -4.27
C GLY A 91 -3.15 -11.58 -3.06
N VAL A 92 -3.68 -10.84 -2.09
CA VAL A 92 -4.26 -11.39 -0.86
C VAL A 92 -5.76 -11.13 -0.88
N LEU A 93 -6.53 -12.19 -0.64
CA LEU A 93 -7.98 -12.16 -0.49
C LEU A 93 -8.30 -12.08 1.00
N LEU A 94 -9.34 -11.34 1.33
CA LEU A 94 -9.88 -11.23 2.68
C LEU A 94 -11.27 -11.87 2.72
N VAL A 95 -11.46 -12.82 3.63
CA VAL A 95 -12.64 -13.69 3.73
C VAL A 95 -13.18 -13.66 5.17
N GLU A 96 -14.51 -13.70 5.33
CA GLU A 96 -15.19 -13.69 6.65
C GLU A 96 -14.75 -12.57 7.60
N ARG A 97 -14.64 -11.37 7.04
CA ARG A 97 -14.28 -10.11 7.69
C ARG A 97 -14.98 -9.86 9.02
N GLY A 98 -14.22 -9.43 10.02
CA GLY A 98 -14.74 -9.05 11.34
C GLY A 98 -15.29 -10.23 12.15
N THR A 99 -15.00 -11.47 11.76
CA THR A 99 -15.41 -12.68 12.48
C THR A 99 -14.21 -13.42 13.07
N ALA A 100 -14.48 -14.43 13.90
CA ALA A 100 -13.43 -15.30 14.44
C ALA A 100 -12.77 -16.19 13.36
N ASP A 101 -13.41 -16.33 12.20
CA ASP A 101 -12.98 -17.14 11.07
C ASP A 101 -12.36 -16.27 9.95
N GLU A 102 -12.09 -14.97 10.23
CA GLU A 102 -11.43 -14.07 9.29
C GLU A 102 -10.11 -14.66 8.79
N GLU A 103 -9.96 -14.68 7.47
CA GLU A 103 -8.79 -15.26 6.85
C GLU A 103 -8.26 -14.43 5.68
N ARG A 104 -6.93 -14.31 5.65
CA ARG A 104 -6.18 -13.78 4.54
C ARG A 104 -5.57 -14.91 3.73
N VAL A 105 -5.95 -14.99 2.46
CA VAL A 105 -5.52 -16.04 1.53
C VAL A 105 -4.70 -15.42 0.40
N LEU A 106 -3.42 -15.74 0.32
CA LEU A 106 -2.60 -15.37 -0.82
C LEU A 106 -2.96 -16.26 -2.01
N TYR A 107 -3.07 -15.67 -3.20
CA TYR A 107 -3.17 -16.37 -4.47
C TYR A 107 -2.13 -15.82 -5.44
N THR A 108 -1.67 -16.66 -6.37
CA THR A 108 -0.60 -16.29 -7.30
C THR A 108 -1.06 -16.11 -8.73
N THR A 109 -2.27 -16.58 -9.06
CA THR A 109 -2.78 -16.58 -10.44
C THR A 109 -4.30 -16.63 -10.45
N LEU A 110 -4.90 -16.02 -11.47
CA LEU A 110 -6.31 -16.13 -11.83
C LEU A 110 -6.51 -17.15 -12.96
N GLU A 111 -7.57 -17.95 -12.90
CA GLU A 111 -7.93 -18.83 -14.00
C GLU A 111 -8.56 -18.02 -15.16
N ALA A 112 -8.24 -18.35 -16.41
CA ALA A 112 -8.76 -17.65 -17.60
C ALA A 112 -10.30 -17.72 -17.76
N SER A 113 -10.95 -18.66 -17.07
CA SER A 113 -12.41 -18.76 -16.97
C SER A 113 -13.04 -17.67 -16.08
N GLN A 114 -12.20 -16.92 -15.35
CA GLN A 114 -12.58 -15.86 -14.41
C GLN A 114 -13.48 -16.31 -13.25
N VAL A 115 -13.42 -17.59 -12.87
CA VAL A 115 -14.25 -18.14 -11.76
C VAL A 115 -13.42 -18.83 -10.68
N ARG A 116 -12.10 -18.64 -10.69
CA ARG A 116 -11.21 -19.38 -9.78
C ARG A 116 -9.90 -18.65 -9.47
N PHE A 117 -9.56 -18.60 -8.19
CA PHE A 117 -8.23 -18.23 -7.68
C PHE A 117 -7.36 -19.47 -7.53
N VAL A 118 -6.08 -19.41 -7.93
CA VAL A 118 -5.16 -20.56 -7.97
C VAL A 118 -3.84 -20.25 -7.26
N GLY A 119 -3.17 -21.30 -6.76
CA GLY A 119 -1.87 -21.18 -6.12
C GLY A 119 -1.98 -20.64 -4.70
N LEU A 120 -2.94 -21.17 -3.95
CA LEU A 120 -3.33 -20.59 -2.67
C LEU A 120 -2.34 -20.90 -1.56
N VAL A 121 -2.07 -19.89 -0.74
CA VAL A 121 -1.46 -20.04 0.59
C VAL A 121 -2.42 -19.47 1.62
N ARG A 122 -2.93 -20.35 2.49
CA ARG A 122 -3.96 -20.08 3.50
C ARG A 122 -3.34 -19.51 4.78
N GLY A 123 -4.15 -18.84 5.62
CA GLY A 123 -3.72 -18.30 6.91
C GLY A 123 -2.50 -17.37 6.84
N GLN A 124 -2.52 -16.42 5.90
CA GLN A 124 -1.44 -15.43 5.76
C GLN A 124 -1.65 -14.24 6.69
N GLN A 125 -0.61 -13.42 6.87
CA GLN A 125 -0.69 -12.17 7.65
C GLN A 125 -1.30 -12.37 9.05
N CYS A 126 -0.78 -13.39 9.75
CA CYS A 126 -1.21 -13.80 11.10
C CYS A 126 -2.68 -14.26 11.25
N THR A 127 -3.40 -14.47 10.15
CA THR A 127 -4.68 -15.18 10.19
C THR A 127 -4.46 -16.70 10.26
N THR A 128 -5.50 -17.45 10.60
CA THR A 128 -5.46 -18.92 10.62
C THR A 128 -6.36 -19.47 9.52
N ALA A 129 -5.99 -20.61 8.93
CA ALA A 129 -6.80 -21.26 7.92
C ALA A 129 -8.14 -21.76 8.52
N ALA A 130 -9.27 -21.25 8.00
CA ALA A 130 -10.61 -21.57 8.46
C ALA A 130 -11.45 -22.33 7.40
N SER A 131 -12.67 -22.73 7.74
CA SER A 131 -13.64 -23.23 6.76
C SER A 131 -14.60 -22.14 6.35
N HIS A 132 -14.85 -21.99 5.06
CA HIS A 132 -15.70 -20.95 4.50
C HIS A 132 -16.89 -21.59 3.77
N PRO A 133 -18.15 -21.32 4.13
CA PRO A 133 -19.33 -21.83 3.44
C PRO A 133 -19.52 -21.20 2.05
N ILE A 134 -20.44 -21.80 1.28
CA ILE A 134 -20.90 -21.22 0.01
C ILE A 134 -21.62 -19.91 0.29
N GLY A 135 -21.40 -18.91 -0.56
CA GLY A 135 -21.99 -17.57 -0.47
C GLY A 135 -21.22 -16.61 0.42
N THR A 136 -20.11 -17.04 1.05
CA THR A 136 -19.22 -16.15 1.76
C THR A 136 -18.61 -15.13 0.81
N GLN A 137 -18.71 -13.86 1.18
CA GLN A 137 -18.10 -12.76 0.44
C GLN A 137 -16.58 -12.82 0.56
N LEU A 138 -15.92 -12.53 -0.55
CA LEU A 138 -14.49 -12.46 -0.70
C LEU A 138 -14.16 -11.13 -1.38
N ILE A 139 -13.28 -10.35 -0.74
CA ILE A 139 -12.79 -9.09 -1.31
C ILE A 139 -11.29 -9.16 -1.50
N TRP A 140 -10.76 -8.28 -2.34
CA TRP A 140 -9.32 -8.09 -2.40
C TRP A 140 -8.87 -7.25 -1.20
N ALA A 141 -7.91 -7.76 -0.42
CA ALA A 141 -7.38 -7.06 0.75
C ALA A 141 -6.75 -5.71 0.41
N GLY A 142 -6.32 -5.52 -0.85
CA GLY A 142 -5.67 -4.28 -1.27
C GLY A 142 -6.53 -3.04 -1.12
N LEU A 143 -7.82 -3.07 -1.43
CA LEU A 143 -8.59 -1.82 -1.46
C LEU A 143 -9.11 -1.46 -0.06
N ALA A 144 -8.98 -0.19 0.37
CA ALA A 144 -9.76 0.37 1.48
C ALA A 144 -10.84 1.30 0.91
N GLU A 145 -12.08 0.82 0.85
CA GLU A 145 -13.22 1.58 0.33
C GLU A 145 -14.09 2.10 1.47
N THR A 146 -14.41 3.40 1.45
CA THR A 146 -15.30 4.00 2.45
C THR A 146 -16.72 3.44 2.35
N LEU A 147 -17.36 3.25 3.50
CA LEU A 147 -18.78 2.87 3.55
C LEU A 147 -19.70 4.02 3.13
N GLU A 148 -20.84 3.70 2.52
CA GLU A 148 -21.94 4.66 2.32
C GLU A 148 -22.51 5.12 3.68
N GLU A 149 -22.71 4.17 4.61
CA GLU A 149 -23.20 4.47 5.96
C GLU A 149 -22.04 4.78 6.92
N GLN A 150 -21.82 6.06 7.20
CA GLN A 150 -20.72 6.56 8.02
C GLN A 150 -21.09 6.89 9.48
N GLU A 151 -22.38 7.02 9.81
CA GLU A 151 -22.81 7.42 11.17
C GLU A 151 -22.91 6.23 12.13
N THR A 152 -23.52 5.13 11.69
CA THR A 152 -23.74 3.93 12.50
C THR A 152 -23.63 2.65 11.65
N PRO A 153 -22.45 2.35 11.08
CA PRO A 153 -22.30 1.18 10.23
C PRO A 153 -22.67 -0.11 11.00
N PRO A 154 -23.35 -1.07 10.35
CA PRO A 154 -23.66 -2.35 10.96
C PRO A 154 -22.40 -3.05 11.51
N PRO A 155 -22.47 -3.72 12.68
CA PRO A 155 -21.34 -4.50 13.19
C PRO A 155 -20.88 -5.52 12.15
N GLY A 156 -19.56 -5.56 11.88
CA GLY A 156 -18.97 -6.46 10.89
C GLY A 156 -19.08 -5.98 9.43
N SER A 157 -19.58 -4.77 9.18
CA SER A 157 -19.58 -4.20 7.82
C SER A 157 -18.31 -3.43 7.47
N TRP A 158 -17.45 -3.14 8.44
CA TRP A 158 -16.23 -2.35 8.30
C TRP A 158 -15.03 -3.09 8.91
N ASP A 159 -13.83 -2.77 8.41
CA ASP A 159 -12.57 -3.38 8.84
C ASP A 159 -11.69 -2.40 9.63
N GLY A 160 -11.79 -1.10 9.32
CA GLY A 160 -11.07 -0.05 10.05
C GLY A 160 -11.75 1.32 10.03
N VAL A 161 -11.15 2.26 10.75
CA VAL A 161 -11.54 3.68 10.77
C VAL A 161 -10.33 4.53 10.45
N ALA A 162 -10.38 5.22 9.31
CA ALA A 162 -9.29 6.09 8.88
C ALA A 162 -9.70 7.56 9.01
N LEU A 163 -8.73 8.43 9.28
CA LEU A 163 -8.94 9.88 9.18
C LEU A 163 -8.89 10.32 7.72
N GLY A 164 -10.05 10.43 7.08
CA GLY A 164 -10.19 10.94 5.71
C GLY A 164 -10.19 12.47 5.61
N ALA A 165 -10.29 12.99 4.38
CA ALA A 165 -10.26 14.43 4.11
C ALA A 165 -11.43 15.22 4.73
N LEU A 166 -12.54 14.56 5.04
CA LEU A 166 -13.75 15.17 5.63
C LEU A 166 -13.92 14.83 7.12
N GLY A 167 -12.99 14.08 7.71
CA GLY A 167 -13.08 13.53 9.05
C GLY A 167 -12.96 12.01 9.07
N PRO A 168 -13.22 11.37 10.22
CA PRO A 168 -13.19 9.92 10.35
C PRO A 168 -14.15 9.24 9.37
N SER A 169 -13.69 8.17 8.74
CA SER A 169 -14.48 7.35 7.83
C SER A 169 -14.23 5.87 8.08
N TYR A 170 -15.32 5.12 8.21
CA TYR A 170 -15.33 3.66 8.22
C TYR A 170 -15.08 3.13 6.81
N PHE A 171 -14.23 2.10 6.70
CA PHE A 171 -13.87 1.51 5.41
C PHE A 171 -13.83 -0.03 5.44
N ARG A 172 -13.74 -0.63 4.25
CA ARG A 172 -13.58 -2.08 4.03
C ARG A 172 -12.29 -2.40 3.29
N GLY A 173 -11.59 -3.44 3.74
CA GLY A 173 -10.30 -3.97 3.27
C GLY A 173 -9.10 -3.32 3.96
N ASP A 174 -7.87 -3.68 3.57
CA ASP A 174 -6.63 -3.28 4.26
C ASP A 174 -5.98 -2.03 3.64
N GLY A 175 -6.44 -1.59 2.46
CA GLY A 175 -5.91 -0.38 1.82
C GLY A 175 -4.49 -0.50 1.27
N THR A 176 -3.96 -1.71 1.08
CA THR A 176 -2.62 -1.95 0.50
C THR A 176 -2.53 -1.90 -1.03
N GLY A 177 -3.60 -1.58 -1.73
CA GLY A 177 -3.67 -1.52 -3.18
C GLY A 177 -4.92 -0.80 -3.72
N PHE A 178 -4.94 -0.63 -5.04
CA PHE A 178 -6.05 0.01 -5.76
C PHE A 178 -6.18 -0.59 -7.16
N SER A 179 -7.37 -1.10 -7.53
CA SER A 179 -7.65 -1.68 -8.85
C SER A 179 -8.37 -0.66 -9.73
N TYR A 180 -8.02 -0.61 -11.01
CA TYR A 180 -8.55 0.39 -11.94
C TYR A 180 -8.35 -0.01 -13.39
N ARG A 181 -9.01 0.75 -14.28
CA ARG A 181 -8.82 0.72 -15.73
C ARG A 181 -8.54 2.12 -16.24
N VAL A 182 -7.96 2.23 -17.42
CA VAL A 182 -7.67 3.50 -18.10
C VAL A 182 -8.26 3.48 -19.51
N PRO A 183 -8.44 4.64 -20.16
CA PRO A 183 -8.79 4.70 -21.57
C PRO A 183 -7.69 4.06 -22.40
N VAL A 184 -8.06 3.22 -23.37
CA VAL A 184 -7.12 2.51 -24.24
C VAL A 184 -7.49 2.70 -25.71
N ASP A 185 -6.48 2.63 -26.59
CA ASP A 185 -6.67 2.51 -28.03
C ASP A 185 -6.21 1.09 -28.43
N PRO A 186 -7.15 0.14 -28.59
CA PRO A 186 -6.80 -1.23 -28.96
C PRO A 186 -6.30 -1.37 -30.40
N SER A 187 -6.55 -0.36 -31.25
CA SER A 187 -6.18 -0.37 -32.66
C SER A 187 -4.77 0.18 -32.91
N ASP A 188 -4.11 0.71 -31.87
CA ASP A 188 -2.81 1.38 -31.95
C ASP A 188 -2.77 2.43 -33.07
N SER A 189 -3.80 3.28 -33.10
CA SER A 189 -4.00 4.24 -34.17
C SER A 189 -3.15 5.51 -33.98
N THR A 190 -2.96 6.28 -35.06
CA THR A 190 -2.21 7.55 -35.03
C THR A 190 -2.98 8.63 -35.79
N PRO A 191 -3.55 9.65 -35.10
CA PRO A 191 -3.53 9.87 -33.65
C PRO A 191 -4.30 8.80 -32.88
N PRO A 192 -4.03 8.60 -31.57
CA PRO A 192 -4.74 7.62 -30.76
C PRO A 192 -6.25 7.84 -30.76
N ASP A 193 -7.00 6.76 -30.88
CA ASP A 193 -8.46 6.73 -30.85
C ASP A 193 -8.96 5.94 -29.65
N TYR A 194 -9.35 6.67 -28.61
CA TYR A 194 -9.86 6.10 -27.35
C TYR A 194 -11.37 5.88 -27.37
N LEU A 195 -12.05 6.19 -28.48
CA LEU A 195 -13.48 6.13 -28.60
C LEU A 195 -13.90 4.96 -29.48
N ASP A 196 -14.95 4.25 -29.10
CA ASP A 196 -15.71 3.39 -30.00
C ASP A 196 -17.08 4.02 -30.19
N GLY A 197 -17.24 4.75 -31.30
CA GLY A 197 -18.37 5.66 -31.48
C GLY A 197 -18.30 6.86 -30.54
N ASP A 198 -19.23 6.94 -29.60
CA ASP A 198 -19.32 8.03 -28.60
C ASP A 198 -18.83 7.60 -27.20
N ASP A 199 -18.47 6.33 -27.02
CA ASP A 199 -18.10 5.75 -25.73
C ASP A 199 -16.58 5.57 -25.59
N LEU A 200 -16.06 5.86 -24.38
CA LEU A 200 -14.67 5.59 -24.06
C LEU A 200 -14.41 4.09 -23.96
N GLN A 201 -13.32 3.66 -24.58
CA GLN A 201 -12.82 2.30 -24.50
C GLN A 201 -11.95 2.13 -23.25
N TRP A 202 -12.38 1.29 -22.32
CA TRP A 202 -11.68 1.05 -21.05
C TRP A 202 -10.86 -0.23 -21.11
N GLY A 203 -9.72 -0.25 -20.42
CA GLY A 203 -8.84 -1.40 -20.42
C GLY A 203 -7.56 -1.18 -19.63
N ALA A 204 -6.50 -1.84 -20.08
CA ALA A 204 -5.14 -1.59 -19.61
C ALA A 204 -4.16 -1.55 -20.78
N GLU A 205 -3.07 -0.81 -20.62
CA GLU A 205 -1.93 -0.88 -21.51
C GLU A 205 -0.97 -1.98 -21.05
N ILE A 206 -0.79 -3.01 -21.87
CA ILE A 206 0.12 -4.13 -21.62
C ILE A 206 1.19 -4.11 -22.71
N ASP A 207 2.45 -3.92 -22.30
CA ASP A 207 3.62 -3.83 -23.19
C ASP A 207 3.48 -2.82 -24.34
N GLY A 208 2.78 -1.70 -24.07
CA GLY A 208 2.57 -0.62 -25.04
C GLY A 208 1.30 -0.75 -25.88
N LEU A 209 0.57 -1.86 -25.77
CA LEU A 209 -0.67 -2.10 -26.50
C LEU A 209 -1.87 -1.99 -25.57
N GLY A 210 -2.88 -1.21 -25.98
CA GLY A 210 -4.16 -1.17 -25.29
C GLY A 210 -4.94 -2.48 -25.47
N THR A 211 -5.39 -3.08 -24.39
CA THR A 211 -6.32 -4.22 -24.42
C THR A 211 -7.61 -3.86 -23.68
N LEU A 212 -8.75 -4.17 -24.29
CA LEU A 212 -10.07 -3.96 -23.67
C LEU A 212 -10.29 -4.90 -22.49
N ASP A 213 -9.71 -6.09 -22.50
CA ASP A 213 -9.87 -7.06 -21.40
C ASP A 213 -8.81 -6.88 -20.30
N GLY A 214 -7.97 -5.85 -20.45
CA GLY A 214 -6.92 -5.52 -19.52
C GLY A 214 -7.39 -4.83 -18.25
N TRP A 215 -6.68 -5.13 -17.17
CA TRP A 215 -6.84 -4.50 -15.87
C TRP A 215 -5.49 -4.05 -15.30
N MET A 216 -5.56 -3.07 -14.40
CA MET A 216 -4.40 -2.53 -13.69
C MET A 216 -4.66 -2.54 -12.19
N ALA A 217 -3.61 -2.77 -11.41
CA ALA A 217 -3.66 -2.63 -9.96
C ALA A 217 -2.37 -2.00 -9.45
N LEU A 218 -2.51 -1.11 -8.47
CA LEU A 218 -1.43 -0.70 -7.61
C LEU A 218 -1.44 -1.60 -6.37
N SER A 219 -0.29 -2.11 -5.96
CA SER A 219 -0.19 -2.94 -4.76
C SER A 219 1.12 -2.68 -4.03
N PHE A 220 1.06 -2.74 -2.71
CA PHE A 220 2.23 -2.81 -1.85
C PHE A 220 2.84 -4.22 -1.94
N VAL A 221 4.11 -4.27 -2.31
CA VAL A 221 4.87 -5.52 -2.37
C VAL A 221 6.01 -5.46 -1.36
N PRO A 222 5.97 -6.28 -0.28
CA PRO A 222 7.03 -6.34 0.70
C PRO A 222 8.33 -6.87 0.08
N ARG A 223 9.48 -6.37 0.52
CA ARG A 223 10.81 -6.74 0.01
C ARG A 223 11.76 -7.18 1.11
N GLU A 224 11.76 -6.43 2.19
CA GLU A 224 12.57 -6.70 3.35
C GLU A 224 11.74 -6.52 4.62
N THR A 225 12.31 -6.95 5.74
CA THR A 225 11.67 -6.87 7.05
C THR A 225 12.54 -6.02 7.94
N LEU A 226 11.91 -5.15 8.71
CA LEU A 226 12.53 -4.38 9.76
C LEU A 226 11.96 -4.85 11.09
N PHE A 227 12.85 -5.14 12.03
CA PHE A 227 12.49 -5.54 13.39
C PHE A 227 12.88 -4.39 14.31
N GLU A 228 11.94 -3.88 15.09
CA GLU A 228 12.23 -2.82 16.06
C GLU A 228 13.22 -3.29 17.11
N SER A 229 13.10 -4.53 17.56
CA SER A 229 14.02 -5.16 18.51
C SER A 229 15.48 -5.16 18.02
N ALA A 230 15.71 -5.10 16.70
CA ALA A 230 17.04 -5.02 16.11
C ALA A 230 17.57 -3.58 16.03
N THR A 231 16.69 -2.57 15.95
CA THR A 231 17.06 -1.16 15.87
C THR A 231 17.04 -0.46 17.24
N GLY A 232 16.23 -0.96 18.17
CA GLY A 232 15.93 -0.34 19.46
C GLY A 232 15.05 0.91 19.34
N ASP A 233 14.35 1.05 18.22
CA ASP A 233 13.51 2.21 17.90
C ASP A 233 12.05 1.77 17.87
N ASP A 234 11.19 2.55 18.53
CA ASP A 234 9.72 2.48 18.51
C ASP A 234 9.23 3.32 17.32
N LEU A 235 8.89 2.67 16.21
CA LEU A 235 8.55 3.28 14.93
C LEU A 235 7.08 3.66 14.80
N ASN A 236 6.18 2.92 15.43
CA ASN A 236 4.73 3.20 15.47
C ASN A 236 4.29 4.02 16.70
N GLY A 237 5.16 4.18 17.70
CA GLY A 237 4.91 5.03 18.87
C GLY A 237 4.09 4.37 19.97
N ASP A 238 3.95 3.05 19.94
CA ASP A 238 3.09 2.29 20.86
C ASP A 238 3.75 2.00 22.23
N ARG A 239 5.04 2.36 22.35
CA ARG A 239 5.91 2.24 23.53
C ARG A 239 6.45 0.84 23.79
N ASP A 240 6.42 -0.04 22.81
CA ASP A 240 7.28 -1.22 22.81
C ASP A 240 8.30 -1.20 21.66
N THR A 241 9.00 -2.31 21.46
CA THR A 241 10.01 -2.47 20.40
C THR A 241 9.97 -3.89 19.82
N ASP A 242 8.86 -4.61 20.00
CA ASP A 242 8.74 -6.01 19.61
C ASP A 242 8.09 -6.16 18.22
N ASP A 243 7.71 -5.03 17.62
CA ASP A 243 7.04 -5.00 16.33
C ASP A 243 7.95 -5.32 15.15
N VAL A 244 7.27 -5.82 14.12
CA VAL A 244 7.87 -6.25 12.87
C VAL A 244 7.20 -5.52 11.74
N PHE A 245 8.00 -4.85 10.91
CA PHE A 245 7.50 -4.09 9.76
C PHE A 245 7.94 -4.73 8.46
N ASP A 246 7.02 -4.74 7.50
CA ASP A 246 7.32 -4.99 6.11
C ASP A 246 7.75 -3.69 5.43
N VAL A 247 8.92 -3.71 4.81
CA VAL A 247 9.44 -2.61 4.00
C VAL A 247 9.39 -3.03 2.53
N GLY A 248 8.69 -2.25 1.72
CA GLY A 248 8.35 -2.63 0.36
C GLY A 248 8.28 -1.46 -0.60
N GLN A 249 7.71 -1.74 -1.77
CA GLN A 249 7.50 -0.75 -2.83
C GLN A 249 6.07 -0.87 -3.34
N LEU A 250 5.47 0.27 -3.70
CA LEU A 250 4.29 0.27 -4.54
C LEU A 250 4.66 -0.15 -5.96
N ARG A 251 3.95 -1.16 -6.46
CA ARG A 251 4.09 -1.64 -7.82
C ARG A 251 2.75 -1.55 -8.54
N ARG A 252 2.83 -1.23 -9.81
CA ARG A 252 1.73 -1.38 -10.76
C ARG A 252 1.84 -2.75 -11.40
N SER A 253 0.78 -3.54 -11.38
CA SER A 253 0.59 -4.69 -12.26
C SER A 253 -0.43 -4.36 -13.35
N CYS A 254 -0.19 -4.87 -14.56
CA CYS A 254 -1.15 -4.86 -15.66
C CYS A 254 -1.27 -6.29 -16.18
N TRP A 255 -2.49 -6.78 -16.41
CA TRP A 255 -2.72 -8.13 -16.91
C TRP A 255 -3.95 -8.17 -17.81
N ASP A 256 -3.98 -9.16 -18.70
CA ASP A 256 -5.13 -9.46 -19.54
C ASP A 256 -5.98 -10.54 -18.86
N THR A 257 -7.29 -10.32 -18.76
CA THR A 257 -8.20 -11.26 -18.07
C THR A 257 -8.75 -12.36 -18.97
N THR A 258 -8.59 -12.26 -20.29
CA THR A 258 -9.12 -13.24 -21.25
C THR A 258 -8.00 -14.04 -21.94
N ASP A 259 -6.77 -13.50 -22.01
CA ASP A 259 -5.61 -14.20 -22.57
C ASP A 259 -4.53 -14.51 -21.51
N PRO A 260 -4.49 -15.74 -20.95
CA PRO A 260 -3.48 -16.14 -19.97
C PRO A 260 -2.07 -16.31 -20.57
N THR A 261 -1.91 -16.22 -21.90
CA THR A 261 -0.60 -16.31 -22.55
C THR A 261 0.14 -14.98 -22.51
N VAL A 262 -0.58 -13.86 -22.37
CA VAL A 262 -0.01 -12.53 -22.15
C VAL A 262 0.53 -12.47 -20.72
N GLN A 263 1.84 -12.28 -20.60
CA GLN A 263 2.46 -12.20 -19.27
C GLN A 263 2.08 -10.89 -18.59
N PRO A 264 1.70 -10.91 -17.31
CA PRO A 264 1.47 -9.69 -16.54
C PRO A 264 2.73 -8.81 -16.54
N SER A 265 2.53 -7.51 -16.75
CA SER A 265 3.60 -6.52 -16.68
C SER A 265 3.62 -5.91 -15.28
N THR A 266 4.80 -5.82 -14.65
CA THR A 266 4.91 -5.21 -13.30
C THR A 266 5.97 -4.11 -13.24
N LEU A 267 5.55 -2.89 -12.92
CA LEU A 267 6.40 -1.71 -12.84
C LEU A 267 6.46 -1.17 -11.40
N GLY A 268 7.65 -0.77 -10.92
CA GLY A 268 7.78 -0.09 -9.63
C GLY A 268 7.46 1.40 -9.73
N MET A 269 6.58 1.91 -8.86
CA MET A 269 6.08 3.29 -8.95
C MET A 269 7.07 4.35 -8.46
N GLY A 270 8.09 3.97 -7.70
CA GLY A 270 9.14 4.90 -7.29
C GLY A 270 10.12 4.27 -6.29
N PRO A 271 11.28 4.87 -6.06
CA PRO A 271 12.33 4.31 -5.20
C PRO A 271 12.03 4.45 -3.69
N ALA A 272 10.81 4.85 -3.32
CA ALA A 272 10.43 5.03 -1.93
C ALA A 272 10.21 3.67 -1.26
N ASN A 273 10.75 3.53 -0.05
CA ASN A 273 10.56 2.35 0.79
C ASN A 273 9.35 2.61 1.67
N VAL A 274 8.23 1.96 1.33
CA VAL A 274 6.98 2.08 2.10
C VAL A 274 7.05 1.09 3.26
N LEU A 275 6.64 1.55 4.43
CA LEU A 275 6.56 0.80 5.68
C LEU A 275 5.11 0.39 5.93
N GLN A 276 4.90 -0.85 6.35
CA GLN A 276 3.62 -1.39 6.83
C GLN A 276 3.89 -2.30 8.03
N GLU A 277 3.06 -2.26 9.07
CA GLU A 277 3.18 -3.15 10.22
C GLU A 277 2.79 -4.57 9.81
N ARG A 278 3.69 -5.54 10.00
CA ARG A 278 3.42 -6.91 9.56
C ARG A 278 2.23 -7.47 10.33
N CYS A 279 1.31 -8.09 9.59
CA CYS A 279 0.05 -8.62 10.11
C CYS A 279 -1.01 -7.58 10.50
N ASN A 280 -0.72 -6.29 10.31
CA ASN A 280 -1.66 -5.20 10.51
C ASN A 280 -1.47 -4.15 9.41
N TRP A 281 -1.45 -4.62 8.14
CA TRP A 281 -1.30 -3.70 7.02
C TRP A 281 -2.49 -2.73 6.98
N GLY A 282 -2.20 -1.45 6.77
CA GLY A 282 -3.18 -0.38 6.84
C GLY A 282 -3.59 0.02 8.25
N GLY A 283 -3.05 -0.58 9.32
CA GLY A 283 -3.30 -0.18 10.71
C GLY A 283 -2.64 1.15 11.08
N ASP A 284 -2.90 1.61 12.31
CA ASP A 284 -2.36 2.86 12.88
C ASP A 284 -0.83 2.81 13.03
N LEU A 285 -0.11 3.61 12.23
CA LEU A 285 1.35 3.66 12.19
C LEU A 285 1.92 4.90 12.89
N ASP A 286 1.10 5.86 13.33
CA ASP A 286 1.57 7.03 14.09
C ASP A 286 0.91 7.27 15.45
N GLY A 287 0.06 6.35 15.87
CA GLY A 287 -0.57 6.33 17.18
C GLY A 287 -1.64 7.41 17.34
N ASP A 288 -2.21 7.92 16.24
CA ASP A 288 -3.26 8.94 16.29
C ASP A 288 -4.66 8.37 16.59
N GLY A 289 -4.76 7.03 16.68
CA GLY A 289 -5.98 6.28 16.96
C GLY A 289 -6.83 5.98 15.74
N PHE A 290 -6.32 6.26 14.53
CA PHE A 290 -6.95 5.91 13.26
C PHE A 290 -6.03 5.02 12.43
N ASP A 291 -6.65 4.15 11.65
CA ASP A 291 -5.94 3.30 10.71
C ASP A 291 -5.34 4.12 9.56
N ASP A 292 -4.21 3.64 9.02
CA ASP A 292 -3.43 4.23 7.95
C ASP A 292 -3.40 3.38 6.66
N PRO A 293 -4.55 3.12 6.01
CA PRO A 293 -4.57 2.46 4.71
C PRO A 293 -3.75 3.27 3.70
N ILE A 294 -2.94 2.59 2.88
CA ILE A 294 -2.16 3.27 1.84
C ILE A 294 -3.08 3.96 0.83
N PHE A 295 -4.17 3.29 0.46
CA PHE A 295 -5.16 3.73 -0.51
C PHE A 295 -6.55 3.71 0.11
N LEU A 296 -7.01 4.86 0.58
CA LEU A 296 -8.40 5.05 1.03
C LEU A 296 -9.22 5.68 -0.10
N TRP A 297 -10.14 4.93 -0.65
CA TRP A 297 -10.99 5.33 -1.77
C TRP A 297 -12.40 5.68 -1.31
N ASP A 298 -12.84 6.87 -1.67
CA ASP A 298 -14.22 7.32 -1.60
C ASP A 298 -14.79 7.36 -3.02
N GLU A 299 -15.65 6.37 -3.30
CA GLU A 299 -16.30 6.18 -4.58
C GLU A 299 -17.21 7.36 -4.94
N ASP A 300 -18.02 7.82 -3.98
CA ASP A 300 -19.02 8.88 -4.15
C ASP A 300 -18.38 10.22 -4.51
N SER A 301 -17.31 10.57 -3.80
CA SER A 301 -16.58 11.82 -4.05
C SER A 301 -15.48 11.68 -5.11
N ARG A 302 -15.23 10.46 -5.61
CA ARG A 302 -14.16 10.10 -6.55
C ARG A 302 -12.77 10.53 -6.06
N ARG A 303 -12.54 10.39 -4.77
CA ARG A 303 -11.29 10.79 -4.11
C ARG A 303 -10.54 9.57 -3.64
N LEU A 304 -9.27 9.49 -4.01
CA LEU A 304 -8.33 8.51 -3.50
C LEU A 304 -7.32 9.24 -2.61
N HIS A 305 -7.41 9.02 -1.30
CA HIS A 305 -6.42 9.49 -0.35
C HIS A 305 -5.28 8.46 -0.30
N VAL A 306 -4.09 8.92 -0.68
CA VAL A 306 -2.88 8.11 -0.65
C VAL A 306 -2.04 8.52 0.55
N ARG A 307 -1.85 7.61 1.50
CA ARG A 307 -1.03 7.82 2.71
C ARG A 307 0.16 6.87 2.70
N LEU A 308 1.35 7.40 2.93
CA LEU A 308 2.59 6.64 2.82
C LEU A 308 3.47 6.91 4.02
N PHE A 309 3.85 5.85 4.71
CA PHE A 309 4.91 5.87 5.71
C PHE A 309 6.20 5.44 5.03
N ILE A 310 7.12 6.37 4.83
CA ILE A 310 8.38 6.13 4.13
C ILE A 310 9.50 6.00 5.12
N VAL A 311 10.24 4.89 5.04
CA VAL A 311 11.45 4.69 5.83
C VAL A 311 12.68 5.16 5.05
N GLY A 312 13.32 6.21 5.57
CA GLY A 312 14.66 6.63 5.21
C GLY A 312 15.70 6.06 6.16
N ARG A 313 16.97 6.11 5.76
CA ARG A 313 18.09 5.86 6.68
C ARG A 313 18.89 7.13 6.86
N SER A 314 19.20 7.45 8.11
CA SER A 314 20.23 8.44 8.42
C SER A 314 21.64 7.84 8.20
N VAL A 315 22.68 8.68 8.20
CA VAL A 315 24.08 8.23 8.09
C VAL A 315 24.51 7.36 9.27
N ALA A 316 23.86 7.50 10.43
CA ALA A 316 24.04 6.64 11.60
C ALA A 316 23.29 5.29 11.48
N ASN A 317 22.67 5.01 10.33
CA ASN A 317 21.81 3.84 10.08
C ASN A 317 20.57 3.78 10.99
N ILE A 318 20.21 4.90 11.63
CA ILE A 318 18.95 5.04 12.37
C ILE A 318 17.83 5.21 11.33
N PRO A 319 16.77 4.38 11.37
CA PRO A 319 15.59 4.54 10.53
C PRO A 319 14.89 5.86 10.84
N ILE A 320 14.43 6.56 9.81
CA ILE A 320 13.58 7.73 9.97
C ILE A 320 12.30 7.49 9.19
N VAL A 321 11.17 7.48 9.90
CA VAL A 321 9.85 7.32 9.31
C VAL A 321 9.26 8.69 9.01
N ARG A 322 8.66 8.82 7.83
CA ARG A 322 7.96 10.03 7.38
C ARG A 322 6.62 9.67 6.76
N ARG A 323 5.57 10.25 7.33
CA ARG A 323 4.23 10.27 6.73
C ARG A 323 4.20 11.29 5.60
N VAL A 324 3.79 10.86 4.42
CA VAL A 324 3.57 11.70 3.24
C VAL A 324 2.21 11.34 2.67
N GLU A 325 1.42 12.36 2.34
CA GLU A 325 0.06 12.16 1.86
C GLU A 325 -0.22 12.95 0.60
N SER A 326 -1.16 12.43 -0.19
CA SER A 326 -1.76 13.15 -1.31
C SER A 326 -3.21 12.77 -1.45
N LEU A 327 -4.00 13.69 -1.99
CA LEU A 327 -5.39 13.45 -2.37
C LEU A 327 -5.48 13.51 -3.90
N ILE A 328 -5.83 12.38 -4.51
CA ILE A 328 -5.97 12.26 -5.97
C ILE A 328 -7.46 12.26 -6.29
N PHE A 329 -7.86 13.10 -7.25
CA PHE A 329 -9.22 13.11 -7.78
C PHE A 329 -9.28 12.27 -9.06
N LEU A 330 -10.05 11.19 -9.04
CA LEU A 330 -10.27 10.34 -10.21
C LEU A 330 -11.30 11.04 -11.11
N ARG A 331 -10.91 11.42 -12.33
CA ARG A 331 -11.78 12.21 -13.21
C ARG A 331 -12.98 11.43 -13.71
N ASN A 332 -12.81 10.12 -13.85
CA ASN A 332 -13.80 9.25 -14.45
C ASN A 332 -14.73 8.63 -13.41
N GLU A 333 -15.93 8.25 -13.84
CA GLU A 333 -16.87 7.57 -12.97
C GLU A 333 -16.32 6.18 -12.58
N PRO A 334 -16.56 5.73 -11.35
CA PRO A 334 -16.21 4.39 -10.89
C PRO A 334 -16.70 3.27 -11.81
N GLN A 335 -16.01 2.14 -11.79
CA GLN A 335 -16.48 0.92 -12.44
C GLN A 335 -17.62 0.34 -11.61
N GLY A 336 -18.83 0.40 -12.16
CA GLY A 336 -19.99 -0.34 -11.63
C GLY A 336 -19.98 -1.81 -12.04
#